data_AF-A0AAW1LRS0-F1
#
_entry.id   AF-A0AAW1LRS0-F1
#
_cell.length_a   1.000
_cell.length_b   1.000
_cell.length_c   1.000
_cell.angle_alpha   90.00
_cell.angle_beta   90.00
_cell.angle_gamma   90.00
#
_symmetry.space_group_name_H-M   'P 1'
#
loop_
_entity.id
_entity.type
_entity.pdbx_description
1 polymer ?
#
loop_
_entity_poly.entity_id
_entity_poly.type
_entity_poly.pdbx_seq_one_letter_code
_entity_poly.pdbx_strand_id
1 'polypeptide(L)'
;METYYTHAMERWLRTNPGMKVTQFQVSELLSEAYGKAACIQTAVNGFKAAGVWPIDRDVLQQQITFVKKINQWRMQKSMVMGAKKIEKTIHLKP
;
A
#
# COMPACT_ATOMS: atom_id res chain seq x y z
N MET A 1 9.49 11.61 2.01
CA MET A 1 9.90 10.95 3.27
C MET A 1 11.41 10.75 3.27
N GLU A 2 11.97 10.15 2.22
CA GLU A 2 13.43 10.03 2.02
C GLU A 2 14.19 11.36 2.23
N THR A 3 13.75 12.44 1.61
CA THR A 3 14.37 13.78 1.76
C THR A 3 14.43 14.25 3.22
N TYR A 4 13.33 14.13 3.96
CA TYR A 4 13.28 14.50 5.39
C TYR A 4 14.18 13.62 6.25
N TYR A 5 14.30 12.34 5.91
CA TYR A 5 15.17 11.40 6.61
C TYR A 5 16.65 11.71 6.33
N THR A 6 17.02 11.98 5.09
CA THR A 6 18.38 12.41 4.72
C THR A 6 18.77 13.69 5.46
N HIS A 7 17.88 14.68 5.53
CA HIS A 7 18.15 15.91 6.30
C HIS A 7 18.31 15.66 7.80
N ALA A 8 17.48 14.80 8.41
CA ALA A 8 17.62 14.43 9.81
C ALA A 8 18.96 13.70 10.06
N MET A 9 19.33 12.79 9.15
CA MET A 9 20.60 12.06 9.18
C MET A 9 21.81 12.99 9.08
N GLU A 10 21.82 13.88 8.09
CA GLU A 10 22.89 14.88 7.91
C GLU A 10 23.04 15.79 9.13
N ARG A 11 21.91 16.23 9.70
CA ARG A 11 21.90 17.02 10.94
C ARG A 11 22.52 16.24 12.10
N TRP A 12 22.14 14.98 12.27
CA TRP A 12 22.65 14.15 13.35
C TRP A 12 24.16 13.91 13.23
N LEU A 13 24.64 13.57 12.03
CA LEU A 13 26.05 13.34 11.74
C LEU A 13 26.91 14.60 11.95
N ARG A 14 26.40 15.78 11.58
CA ARG A 14 27.08 17.07 11.84
C ARG A 14 27.15 17.41 13.33
N THR A 15 26.12 17.04 14.08
CA THR A 15 26.05 17.31 15.53
C THR A 15 26.87 16.30 16.35
N ASN A 16 27.09 15.10 15.81
CA ASN A 16 27.83 14.02 16.46
C ASN A 16 29.03 13.55 15.61
N PRO A 17 30.08 14.38 15.45
CA PRO A 17 31.25 13.99 14.65
C PRO A 17 31.90 12.70 15.17
N GLY A 18 32.26 11.80 14.26
CA GLY A 18 32.94 10.53 14.60
C GLY A 18 32.05 9.44 15.20
N MET A 19 30.77 9.74 15.48
CA MET A 19 29.81 8.74 15.93
C MET A 19 29.14 8.04 14.75
N LYS A 20 28.83 6.75 14.94
CA LYS A 20 28.09 5.93 13.97
C LYS A 20 26.62 5.90 14.35
N VAL A 21 25.76 5.98 13.35
CA VAL A 21 24.31 5.83 13.53
C VAL A 21 24.02 4.36 13.80
N THR A 22 23.44 4.07 14.96
CA THR A 22 22.98 2.73 15.35
C THR A 22 21.48 2.60 15.13
N GLN A 23 20.95 1.38 15.27
CA GLN A 23 19.52 1.11 15.11
C GLN A 23 18.63 1.99 16.00
N PHE A 24 19.10 2.38 17.19
CA PHE A 24 18.36 3.27 18.09
C PHE A 24 18.21 4.69 17.52
N GLN A 25 19.29 5.24 16.93
CA GLN A 25 19.20 6.55 16.28
C GLN A 25 18.41 6.49 14.98
N VAL A 26 18.45 5.37 14.25
CA VAL A 26 17.61 5.19 13.06
C VAL A 26 16.12 5.34 13.41
N SER A 27 15.65 4.71 14.50
CA SER A 27 14.25 4.84 14.92
C SER A 27 13.85 6.27 15.30
N GLU A 28 14.76 7.02 15.92
CA GLU A 28 14.53 8.41 16.32
C GLU A 28 14.45 9.34 15.10
N LEU A 29 15.44 9.24 14.20
CA LEU A 29 15.50 10.02 12.96
C LEU A 29 14.34 9.68 12.03
N LEU A 30 13.92 8.41 12.01
CA LEU A 30 12.74 7.95 11.27
C LEU A 30 11.47 8.57 11.84
N SER A 31 11.31 8.59 13.16
CA SER A 31 10.16 9.20 13.82
C SER A 31 10.05 10.69 13.49
N GLU A 32 11.17 11.42 13.57
CA GLU A 32 11.23 12.85 13.21
C GLU A 32 10.86 13.07 11.73
N ALA A 33 11.48 12.30 10.82
CA ALA A 33 11.24 12.44 9.39
C ALA A 33 9.81 12.04 8.99
N TYR A 34 9.26 11.01 9.62
CA TYR A 34 7.90 10.56 9.37
C TYR A 34 6.89 11.60 9.85
N GLY A 35 7.08 12.19 11.04
CA GLY A 35 6.22 13.27 11.55
C GLY A 35 6.14 14.46 10.59
N LYS A 36 7.25 14.80 9.91
CA LYS A 36 7.26 15.87 8.89
C LYS A 36 6.63 15.45 7.56
N ALA A 37 6.81 14.20 7.15
CA ALA A 37 6.29 13.69 5.89
C ALA A 37 4.79 13.37 5.93
N ALA A 38 4.30 12.88 7.07
CA ALA A 38 2.93 12.47 7.30
C ALA A 38 2.02 13.66 7.65
N CYS A 39 1.89 14.60 6.71
CA CYS A 39 1.02 15.76 6.87
C CYS A 39 -0.39 15.53 6.29
N ILE A 40 -1.35 16.35 6.74
CA ILE A 40 -2.75 16.30 6.28
C ILE A 40 -2.82 16.44 4.75
N GLN A 41 -1.97 17.25 4.14
CA GLN A 41 -1.94 17.42 2.68
C GLN A 41 -1.68 16.10 1.95
N THR A 42 -0.75 15.28 2.46
CA THR A 42 -0.46 13.95 1.90
C THR A 42 -1.68 13.04 1.99
N ALA A 43 -2.40 13.08 3.12
CA ALA A 43 -3.64 12.32 3.30
C ALA A 43 -4.75 12.79 2.34
N VAL A 44 -4.97 14.10 2.22
CA VAL A 44 -5.94 14.69 1.28
C VAL A 44 -5.62 14.31 -0.16
N ASN A 45 -4.34 14.36 -0.55
CA ASN A 45 -3.90 13.95 -1.87
C ASN A 45 -4.21 12.46 -2.14
N GLY A 46 -4.06 11.60 -1.11
CA GLY A 46 -4.45 10.19 -1.20
C GLY A 46 -5.96 10.00 -1.43
N PHE A 47 -6.80 10.72 -0.70
CA PHE A 47 -8.25 10.69 -0.91
C PHE A 47 -8.66 11.25 -2.27
N LYS A 48 -7.94 12.26 -2.76
CA LYS A 48 -8.17 12.84 -4.08
C LYS A 48 -7.81 11.86 -5.19
N ALA A 49 -6.70 11.14 -5.06
CA ALA A 49 -6.28 10.11 -6.01
C ALA A 49 -7.30 8.95 -6.11
N ALA A 50 -7.98 8.64 -5.01
CA ALA A 50 -9.07 7.66 -4.99
C ALA A 50 -10.42 8.21 -5.48
N GLY A 51 -10.54 9.52 -5.74
CA GLY A 51 -11.80 10.19 -6.09
C GLY A 51 -12.80 10.29 -4.92
N VAL A 52 -12.35 10.07 -3.69
CA VAL A 52 -13.20 10.10 -2.49
C VAL A 52 -13.40 11.53 -1.99
N TRP A 53 -12.32 12.30 -1.91
CA TRP A 53 -12.37 13.68 -1.44
C TRP A 53 -11.30 14.57 -2.10
N PRO A 54 -11.67 15.68 -2.76
CA PRO A 54 -13.03 16.03 -3.20
C PRO A 54 -13.64 14.91 -4.05
N ILE A 55 -14.97 14.80 -4.06
CA ILE A 55 -15.63 13.68 -4.74
C ILE A 55 -15.44 13.82 -6.26
N ASP A 56 -14.83 12.81 -6.87
CA ASP A 56 -14.66 12.69 -8.31
C ASP A 56 -15.30 11.37 -8.75
N ARG A 57 -16.49 11.49 -9.37
CA ARG A 57 -17.32 10.33 -9.71
C ARG A 57 -16.68 9.47 -10.79
N ASP A 58 -15.87 10.05 -11.68
CA ASP A 58 -15.26 9.31 -12.77
C ASP A 58 -14.13 8.43 -12.25
N VAL A 59 -13.26 8.99 -11.41
CA VAL A 59 -12.18 8.24 -10.75
C VAL A 59 -12.76 7.16 -9.84
N LEU A 60 -13.75 7.51 -9.01
CA LEU A 60 -14.38 6.56 -8.09
C LEU A 60 -15.08 5.42 -8.85
N GLN A 61 -15.79 5.72 -9.94
CA GLN A 61 -16.46 4.71 -10.75
C GLN A 61 -15.45 3.78 -11.44
N GLN A 62 -14.31 4.29 -11.91
CA GLN A 62 -13.24 3.46 -12.47
C GLN A 62 -12.70 2.48 -11.43
N GLN A 63 -12.42 2.95 -10.20
CA GLN A 63 -11.95 2.10 -9.10
C GLN A 63 -12.96 1.00 -8.74
N ILE A 64 -14.24 1.36 -8.60
CA ILE A 64 -15.32 0.40 -8.32
C ILE A 64 -15.45 -0.62 -9.46
N THR A 65 -15.39 -0.18 -10.70
CA THR A 65 -15.52 -1.06 -11.88
C THR A 65 -14.36 -2.06 -11.95
N PHE A 66 -13.14 -1.63 -11.65
CA PHE A 66 -11.98 -2.51 -11.56
C PHE A 66 -12.17 -3.60 -10.49
N VAL A 67 -12.62 -3.23 -9.28
CA VAL A 67 -12.89 -4.20 -8.21
C VAL A 67 -13.99 -5.19 -8.61
N LYS A 68 -15.06 -4.72 -9.26
CA LYS A 68 -16.11 -5.60 -9.79
C LYS A 68 -15.55 -6.64 -10.76
N LYS A 69 -14.66 -6.23 -11.67
CA LYS A 69 -14.00 -7.13 -12.63
C LYS A 69 -13.16 -8.20 -11.95
N ILE A 70 -12.39 -7.83 -10.92
CA ILE A 70 -11.62 -8.79 -10.12
C ILE A 70 -12.54 -9.81 -9.45
N ASN A 71 -13.62 -9.33 -8.81
CA ASN A 71 -14.54 -10.22 -8.11
C ASN A 71 -15.25 -11.17 -9.07
N GLN A 72 -15.63 -10.70 -10.25
CA GLN A 72 -16.20 -11.54 -11.30
C GLN A 72 -15.23 -12.65 -11.73
N TRP A 73 -13.96 -12.31 -11.99
CA TRP A 73 -12.93 -13.30 -12.33
C TRP A 73 -12.71 -14.32 -11.20
N ARG A 74 -12.71 -13.89 -9.93
CA ARG A 74 -12.58 -14.79 -8.78
C ARG A 74 -13.72 -15.80 -8.71
N MET A 75 -14.96 -15.37 -8.92
CA MET A 75 -16.13 -16.26 -8.93
C MET A 75 -16.04 -17.27 -10.07
N GLN A 76 -15.73 -16.82 -11.30
CA GLN A 76 -15.58 -17.70 -12.46
C GLN A 76 -14.50 -18.76 -12.24
N LYS A 77 -13.34 -18.38 -11.70
CA LYS A 77 -12.25 -19.30 -11.40
C LYS A 77 -12.65 -20.34 -10.35
N SER A 78 -13.40 -19.95 -9.32
CA SER A 78 -13.90 -20.87 -8.29
C SER A 78 -14.87 -21.90 -8.88
N MET A 79 -15.81 -21.48 -9.71
CA MET A 79 -16.74 -22.39 -10.41
C MET A 79 -16.00 -23.40 -11.29
N VAL A 80 -15.04 -22.94 -12.10
CA VAL A 80 -14.28 -23.82 -13.01
C VAL A 80 -13.42 -24.82 -12.23
N MET A 81 -12.79 -24.41 -11.13
CA MET A 81 -12.03 -25.33 -10.28
C MET A 81 -12.94 -26.34 -9.57
N GLY A 82 -14.12 -25.92 -9.13
CA GLY A 82 -15.15 -26.80 -8.56
C GLY A 82 -15.65 -27.84 -9.57
N ALA A 83 -15.97 -27.41 -10.79
CA ALA A 83 -16.39 -28.30 -11.88
C ALA A 83 -15.31 -29.35 -12.22
N LYS A 84 -14.05 -28.92 -12.38
CA LYS A 84 -12.92 -29.85 -12.61
C LYS A 84 -12.70 -30.83 -11.48
N LYS A 85 -13.02 -30.45 -10.23
CA LYS A 85 -12.92 -31.35 -9.07
C LYS A 85 -14.00 -32.43 -9.12
N ILE A 86 -15.23 -32.05 -9.48
CA ILE A 86 -16.36 -32.97 -9.61
C ILE A 86 -16.12 -33.97 -10.74
N GLU A 87 -15.69 -33.52 -11.93
CA GLU A 87 -15.36 -34.39 -13.07
C GLU A 87 -14.32 -35.45 -12.69
N LYS A 88 -13.23 -35.04 -12.02
CA LYS A 88 -12.20 -35.97 -11.54
C LYS A 88 -12.74 -36.99 -10.53
N THR A 89 -13.67 -36.61 -9.66
CA THR A 89 -14.28 -37.53 -8.69
C THR A 89 -15.24 -38.52 -9.35
N ILE A 90 -15.93 -38.14 -10.42
CA ILE A 90 -16.82 -39.03 -11.17
C ILE A 90 -16.02 -40.13 -11.87
N HIS A 91 -14.88 -39.79 -12.49
CA HIS A 91 -14.00 -40.76 -13.17
C HIS A 91 -13.19 -41.66 -12.22
N LEU A 92 -13.21 -41.41 -10.90
CA LEU A 92 -12.51 -42.19 -9.88
C LEU A 92 -13.43 -43.15 -9.08
N LYS A 93 -14.74 -43.17 -9.36
CA LYS A 93 -15.63 -44.20 -8.80
C LYS A 93 -15.54 -45.47 -9.66
N PRO A 94 -15.30 -46.64 -9.05
CA PRO A 94 -15.22 -47.92 -9.76
C PRO A 94 -16.56 -48.32 -10.40
#